data_AF-A0A662AIY1-F1
#
_entry.id   AF-A0A662AIY1-F1
#
_cell.length_a   1.000
_cell.length_b   1.000
_cell.length_c   1.000
_cell.angle_alpha   90.00
_cell.angle_beta   90.00
_cell.angle_gamma   90.00
#
_symmetry.space_group_name_H-M   'P 1'
#
loop_
_entity.id
_entity.type
_entity.pdbx_description
1 polymer ?
#
loop_
_entity_poly.entity_id
_entity_poly.type
_entity_poly.pdbx_seq_one_letter_code
_entity_poly.pdbx_strand_id
1 'polypeptide(L)'
;INQQIQWMANEARKEIPNESYVAKMYDFVKSKHKSGIAWEQTRDSIYIKYQVNQEDGYDITSKNLYCNGCFAAGINYAASLVSLFYGEGDIKETIKIGSLAGWDSDNPTATWGGLLGFMIGKEGIEKAFNRKFSNKFNIHRTRQNFPNNGIDTFENMAKKGMFIIDRVVQEEMGGGVNLKDNVWYIPQKSLNNNTADD
;
A
#
# COMPACT_ATOMS: atom_id res chain seq x y z
N ILE A 1 -10.49 -11.25 -8.12
CA ILE A 1 -9.44 -10.44 -7.46
C ILE A 1 -9.05 -9.24 -8.33
N ASN A 2 -8.52 -9.42 -9.56
CA ASN A 2 -8.13 -8.28 -10.42
C ASN A 2 -9.22 -7.19 -10.53
N GLN A 3 -10.44 -7.55 -10.92
CA GLN A 3 -11.55 -6.59 -11.02
C GLN A 3 -11.80 -5.79 -9.73
N GLN A 4 -11.71 -6.44 -8.57
CA GLN A 4 -11.86 -5.79 -7.26
C GLN A 4 -10.70 -4.84 -6.97
N ILE A 5 -9.46 -5.20 -7.32
CA ILE A 5 -8.29 -4.32 -7.21
C ILE A 5 -8.47 -3.09 -8.08
N GLN A 6 -8.87 -3.27 -9.34
CA GLN A 6 -9.10 -2.17 -10.27
C GLN A 6 -10.21 -1.25 -9.76
N TRP A 7 -11.28 -1.81 -9.20
CA TRP A 7 -12.35 -1.05 -8.56
C TRP A 7 -11.83 -0.26 -7.34
N MET A 8 -11.18 -0.90 -6.37
CA MET A 8 -10.65 -0.23 -5.18
C MET A 8 -9.67 0.89 -5.53
N ALA A 9 -8.76 0.65 -6.49
CA ALA A 9 -7.81 1.65 -6.96
C ALA A 9 -8.51 2.86 -7.59
N ASN A 10 -9.56 2.64 -8.38
CA ASN A 10 -10.36 3.71 -8.98
C ASN A 10 -11.18 4.49 -7.94
N GLU A 11 -11.74 3.82 -6.93
CA GLU A 11 -12.44 4.49 -5.83
C GLU A 11 -11.46 5.34 -5.02
N ALA A 12 -10.31 4.80 -4.62
CA ALA A 12 -9.29 5.54 -3.89
C ALA A 12 -8.79 6.77 -4.65
N ARG A 13 -8.65 6.69 -5.98
CA ARG A 13 -8.24 7.83 -6.81
C ARG A 13 -9.22 9.01 -6.72
N LYS A 14 -10.51 8.80 -6.47
CA LYS A 14 -11.52 9.89 -6.38
C LYS A 14 -11.28 10.82 -5.19
N GLU A 15 -10.63 10.31 -4.14
CA GLU A 15 -10.30 11.06 -2.93
C GLU A 15 -9.03 11.91 -3.07
N ILE A 16 -8.29 11.77 -4.20
CA ILE A 16 -7.01 12.46 -4.41
C ILE A 16 -7.23 13.74 -5.22
N PRO A 17 -6.76 14.91 -4.74
CA PRO A 17 -6.84 16.16 -5.50
C PRO A 17 -6.16 16.06 -6.87
N ASN A 18 -6.89 16.42 -7.93
CA ASN A 18 -6.44 16.25 -9.32
C ASN A 18 -5.14 16.98 -9.65
N GLU A 19 -4.85 18.10 -8.98
CA GLU A 19 -3.64 18.87 -9.25
C GLU A 19 -2.37 18.27 -8.65
N SER A 20 -2.50 17.35 -7.69
CA SER A 20 -1.36 16.71 -7.05
C SER A 20 -0.58 15.81 -8.02
N TYR A 21 0.74 15.72 -7.84
CA TYR A 21 1.54 14.76 -8.57
C TYR A 21 1.08 13.31 -8.31
N VAL A 22 0.47 13.03 -7.15
CA VAL A 22 -0.05 11.70 -6.80
C VAL A 22 -1.19 11.30 -7.73
N ALA A 23 -2.15 12.20 -7.94
CA ALA A 23 -3.24 12.01 -8.91
C ALA A 23 -2.71 11.81 -10.33
N LYS A 24 -1.80 12.68 -10.77
CA LYS A 24 -1.19 12.64 -12.11
C LYS A 24 -0.35 11.37 -12.32
N MET A 25 0.39 10.92 -11.31
CA MET A 25 1.12 9.64 -11.31
C MET A 25 0.16 8.46 -11.46
N TYR A 26 -0.93 8.42 -10.69
CA TYR A 26 -1.95 7.37 -10.82
C TYR A 26 -2.47 7.28 -12.25
N ASP A 27 -2.92 8.42 -12.79
CA ASP A 27 -3.53 8.48 -14.11
C ASP A 27 -2.51 8.10 -15.20
N PHE A 28 -1.27 8.53 -15.05
CA PHE A 28 -0.16 8.18 -15.95
C PHE A 28 0.10 6.67 -15.96
N VAL A 29 0.35 6.05 -14.80
CA VAL A 29 0.62 4.60 -14.73
C VAL A 29 -0.57 3.79 -15.24
N LYS A 30 -1.79 4.20 -14.88
CA LYS A 30 -3.01 3.56 -15.36
C LYS A 30 -3.15 3.64 -16.88
N SER A 31 -2.81 4.77 -17.49
CA SER A 31 -2.85 4.94 -18.95
C SER A 31 -1.84 4.04 -19.66
N LYS A 32 -0.62 3.91 -19.11
CA LYS A 32 0.41 3.03 -19.65
C LYS A 32 0.00 1.57 -19.55
N HIS A 33 -0.54 1.14 -18.41
CA HIS A 33 -1.12 -0.19 -18.26
C HIS A 33 -2.21 -0.46 -19.33
N LYS A 34 -3.14 0.48 -19.54
CA LYS A 34 -4.19 0.35 -20.56
C LYS A 34 -3.67 0.31 -22.00
N SER A 35 -2.50 0.89 -22.28
CA SER A 35 -1.88 0.80 -23.61
C SER A 35 -1.29 -0.57 -23.93
N GLY A 36 -1.19 -1.48 -22.95
CA GLY A 36 -0.68 -2.84 -23.15
C GLY A 36 0.85 -2.94 -23.28
N ILE A 37 1.60 -1.87 -22.98
CA ILE A 37 3.06 -1.93 -22.92
C ILE A 37 3.53 -2.74 -21.71
N ALA A 38 4.71 -3.34 -21.78
CA ALA A 38 5.26 -4.13 -20.68
C ALA A 38 5.52 -3.28 -19.42
N TRP A 39 5.48 -3.89 -18.24
CA TRP A 39 5.61 -3.17 -16.97
C TRP A 39 6.98 -2.47 -16.86
N GLU A 40 8.03 -3.04 -17.45
CA GLU A 40 9.37 -2.49 -17.54
C GLU A 40 9.36 -1.16 -18.30
N GLN A 41 8.63 -1.10 -19.42
CA GLN A 41 8.50 0.12 -20.22
C GLN A 41 7.71 1.21 -19.48
N THR A 42 6.71 0.83 -18.69
CA THR A 42 6.00 1.76 -17.81
C THR A 42 6.91 2.27 -16.70
N ARG A 43 7.68 1.39 -16.07
CA ARG A 43 8.69 1.74 -15.05
C ARG A 43 9.69 2.76 -15.60
N ASP A 44 10.21 2.53 -16.80
CA ASP A 44 11.17 3.45 -17.43
C ASP A 44 10.51 4.78 -17.82
N SER A 45 9.26 4.74 -18.29
CA SER A 45 8.48 5.95 -18.57
C SER A 45 8.27 6.81 -17.32
N ILE A 46 8.04 6.18 -16.16
CA ILE A 46 7.94 6.87 -14.85
C ILE A 46 9.28 7.51 -14.48
N TYR A 47 10.38 6.77 -14.62
CA TYR A 47 11.72 7.28 -14.35
C TYR A 47 12.02 8.54 -15.16
N ILE A 48 11.78 8.49 -16.47
CA ILE A 48 11.99 9.64 -17.36
C ILE A 48 11.09 10.82 -16.96
N LYS A 49 9.78 10.60 -16.82
CA LYS A 49 8.84 11.69 -16.53
C LYS A 49 9.11 12.37 -15.18
N TYR A 50 9.35 11.58 -14.13
CA TYR A 50 9.39 12.11 -12.77
C TYR A 50 10.81 12.33 -12.23
N GLN A 51 11.77 11.43 -12.47
CA GLN A 51 13.12 11.62 -11.92
C GLN A 51 14.07 12.37 -12.87
N VAL A 52 13.91 12.24 -14.19
CA VAL A 52 14.74 12.98 -15.16
C VAL A 52 14.12 14.35 -15.46
N ASN A 53 12.88 14.37 -15.92
CA ASN A 53 12.21 15.60 -16.35
C ASN A 53 11.57 16.40 -15.20
N GLN A 54 11.37 15.77 -14.03
CA GLN A 54 10.74 16.41 -12.86
C GLN A 54 9.37 17.03 -13.16
N GLU A 55 8.57 16.36 -13.98
CA GLU A 55 7.25 16.84 -14.39
C GLU A 55 6.23 16.78 -13.24
N ASP A 56 5.10 17.44 -13.44
CA ASP A 56 3.97 17.52 -12.51
C ASP A 56 4.32 18.06 -11.10
N GLY A 57 5.43 18.81 -10.99
CA GLY A 57 5.90 19.38 -9.73
C GLY A 57 6.67 18.39 -8.84
N TYR A 58 7.09 17.25 -9.36
CA TYR A 58 7.91 16.28 -8.62
C TYR A 58 9.41 16.65 -8.70
N ASP A 59 9.84 17.55 -7.82
CA ASP A 59 11.18 18.17 -7.80
C ASP A 59 12.24 17.41 -7.01
N ILE A 60 11.99 16.13 -6.66
CA ILE A 60 12.84 15.37 -5.73
C ILE A 60 14.30 15.24 -6.20
N THR A 61 14.53 15.09 -7.51
CA THR A 61 15.88 14.96 -8.06
C THR A 61 16.71 16.23 -7.83
N SER A 62 16.10 17.41 -8.00
CA SER A 62 16.77 18.71 -7.82
C SER A 62 17.24 18.97 -6.38
N LYS A 63 16.70 18.22 -5.42
CA LYS A 63 17.10 18.28 -4.00
C LYS A 63 18.44 17.59 -3.75
N ASN A 64 19.07 16.99 -4.77
CA ASN A 64 20.38 16.32 -4.69
C ASN A 64 20.47 15.29 -3.55
N LEU A 65 19.36 14.59 -3.31
CA LEU A 65 19.31 13.52 -2.32
C LEU A 65 20.05 12.28 -2.85
N TYR A 66 20.51 11.45 -1.92
CA TYR A 66 21.03 10.13 -2.26
C TYR A 66 20.07 9.39 -3.22
N CYS A 67 20.64 8.70 -4.22
CA CYS A 67 19.91 7.94 -5.25
C CYS A 67 18.75 8.69 -5.95
N ASN A 68 18.83 10.03 -6.09
CA ASN A 68 17.74 10.87 -6.61
C ASN A 68 16.43 10.69 -5.84
N GLY A 69 16.53 10.46 -4.53
CA GLY A 69 15.38 10.20 -3.66
C GLY A 69 14.66 8.89 -4.02
N CYS A 70 15.40 7.80 -4.24
CA CYS A 70 14.81 6.49 -4.53
C CYS A 70 13.91 5.95 -3.41
N PHE A 71 14.02 6.49 -2.19
CA PHE A 71 13.15 6.19 -1.04
C PHE A 71 11.98 7.19 -0.90
N ALA A 72 11.83 8.15 -1.81
CA ALA A 72 10.76 9.15 -1.72
C ALA A 72 9.39 8.51 -1.93
N ALA A 73 8.38 9.00 -1.19
CA ALA A 73 7.04 8.43 -1.21
C ALA A 73 6.40 8.44 -2.62
N GLY A 74 6.60 9.50 -3.41
CA GLY A 74 6.00 9.62 -4.75
C GLY A 74 6.50 8.56 -5.73
N ILE A 75 7.82 8.35 -5.86
CA ILE A 75 8.34 7.35 -6.79
C ILE A 75 7.98 5.92 -6.37
N ASN A 76 7.96 5.64 -5.06
CA ASN A 76 7.55 4.34 -4.54
C ASN A 76 6.03 4.11 -4.64
N TYR A 77 5.23 5.17 -4.58
CA TYR A 77 3.82 5.12 -4.94
C TYR A 77 3.64 4.74 -6.42
N ALA A 78 4.41 5.33 -7.34
CA ALA A 78 4.37 4.97 -8.76
C ALA A 78 4.81 3.51 -9.00
N ALA A 79 5.88 3.05 -8.36
CA ALA A 79 6.32 1.65 -8.42
C ALA A 79 5.28 0.69 -7.82
N SER A 80 4.58 1.11 -6.76
CA SER A 80 3.44 0.40 -6.20
C SER A 80 2.33 0.26 -7.24
N LEU A 81 1.95 1.32 -7.93
CA LEU A 81 0.91 1.24 -8.97
C LEU A 81 1.31 0.33 -10.13
N VAL A 82 2.59 0.31 -10.53
CA VAL A 82 3.10 -0.61 -11.56
C VAL A 82 2.89 -2.05 -11.10
N SER A 83 3.41 -2.42 -9.94
CA SER A 83 3.27 -3.80 -9.42
C SER A 83 1.81 -4.21 -9.20
N LEU A 84 0.95 -3.29 -8.73
CA LEU A 84 -0.48 -3.58 -8.53
C LEU A 84 -1.21 -3.86 -9.84
N PHE A 85 -1.06 -3.00 -10.84
CA PHE A 85 -1.81 -3.12 -12.08
C PHE A 85 -1.31 -4.28 -12.93
N TYR A 86 0.01 -4.40 -13.09
CA TYR A 86 0.61 -5.44 -13.91
C TYR A 86 0.67 -6.81 -13.22
N GLY A 87 0.59 -6.84 -11.88
CA GLY A 87 0.47 -8.08 -11.12
C GLY A 87 -0.93 -8.70 -11.18
N GLU A 88 -1.94 -7.92 -11.59
CA GLU A 88 -3.31 -8.38 -11.86
C GLU A 88 -3.97 -9.21 -10.72
N GLY A 89 -3.51 -9.02 -9.48
CA GLY A 89 -3.97 -9.77 -8.32
C GLY A 89 -3.37 -11.16 -8.15
N ASP A 90 -2.41 -11.57 -8.98
CA ASP A 90 -1.53 -12.69 -8.68
C ASP A 90 -0.45 -12.22 -7.69
N ILE A 91 -0.44 -12.81 -6.49
CA ILE A 91 0.47 -12.41 -5.42
C ILE A 91 1.94 -12.61 -5.76
N LYS A 92 2.29 -13.67 -6.52
CA LYS A 92 3.69 -13.92 -6.90
C LYS A 92 4.14 -12.94 -7.97
N GLU A 93 3.29 -12.72 -8.97
CA GLU A 93 3.59 -11.77 -10.05
C GLU A 93 3.70 -10.33 -9.51
N THR A 94 2.77 -9.94 -8.64
CA THR A 94 2.78 -8.63 -7.99
C THR A 94 4.06 -8.41 -7.17
N ILE A 95 4.45 -9.40 -6.35
CA ILE A 95 5.69 -9.35 -5.56
C ILE A 95 6.92 -9.32 -6.47
N LYS A 96 6.94 -10.14 -7.53
CA LYS A 96 8.04 -10.19 -8.51
C LYS A 96 8.24 -8.82 -9.15
N ILE A 97 7.17 -8.20 -9.67
CA ILE A 97 7.24 -6.89 -10.30
C ILE A 97 7.64 -5.83 -9.27
N GLY A 98 7.05 -5.83 -8.08
CA GLY A 98 7.41 -4.88 -7.01
C GLY A 98 8.88 -4.97 -6.61
N SER A 99 9.43 -6.18 -6.56
CA SER A 99 10.84 -6.42 -6.25
C SER A 99 11.78 -5.98 -7.39
N LEU A 100 11.35 -6.15 -8.64
CA LEU A 100 12.16 -5.87 -9.84
C LEU A 100 12.01 -4.44 -10.37
N ALA A 101 10.99 -3.69 -9.93
CA ALA A 101 10.80 -2.29 -10.31
C ALA A 101 11.96 -1.37 -9.86
N GLY A 102 12.74 -1.82 -8.87
CA GLY A 102 13.85 -1.07 -8.28
C GLY A 102 13.40 -0.15 -7.15
N TRP A 103 14.07 0.99 -6.99
CA TRP A 103 13.83 1.95 -5.90
C TRP A 103 13.76 1.26 -4.52
N ASP A 104 12.82 1.64 -3.66
CA ASP A 104 12.60 1.06 -2.33
C ASP A 104 11.77 -0.22 -2.45
N SER A 105 12.37 -1.27 -3.02
CA SER A 105 11.66 -2.44 -3.56
C SER A 105 10.89 -3.27 -2.52
N ASP A 106 11.22 -3.16 -1.23
CA ASP A 106 10.45 -3.74 -0.14
C ASP A 106 9.13 -3.01 0.10
N ASN A 107 9.02 -1.71 -0.22
CA ASN A 107 7.83 -0.91 0.02
C ASN A 107 6.62 -1.31 -0.87
N PRO A 108 6.70 -1.34 -2.22
CA PRO A 108 5.64 -1.89 -3.07
C PRO A 108 5.30 -3.33 -2.73
N THR A 109 6.33 -4.14 -2.47
CA THR A 109 6.20 -5.57 -2.21
C THR A 109 5.46 -5.84 -0.90
N ALA A 110 5.81 -5.15 0.18
CA ALA A 110 5.14 -5.27 1.48
C ALA A 110 3.70 -4.75 1.41
N THR A 111 3.47 -3.63 0.72
CA THR A 111 2.15 -3.02 0.58
C THR A 111 1.16 -3.97 -0.10
N TRP A 112 1.49 -4.48 -1.29
CA TRP A 112 0.58 -5.37 -2.00
C TRP A 112 0.63 -6.81 -1.55
N GLY A 113 1.77 -7.29 -1.05
CA GLY A 113 1.83 -8.56 -0.35
C GLY A 113 0.87 -8.61 0.83
N GLY A 114 0.78 -7.51 1.60
CA GLY A 114 -0.19 -7.34 2.68
C GLY A 114 -1.63 -7.33 2.19
N LEU A 115 -1.98 -6.46 1.24
CA LEU A 115 -3.35 -6.36 0.71
C LEU A 115 -3.83 -7.66 0.05
N LEU A 116 -3.04 -8.20 -0.88
CA LEU A 116 -3.40 -9.44 -1.58
C LEU A 116 -3.42 -10.62 -0.63
N GLY A 117 -2.45 -10.70 0.29
CA GLY A 117 -2.41 -11.71 1.34
C GLY A 117 -3.65 -11.68 2.23
N PHE A 118 -4.13 -10.49 2.58
CA PHE A 118 -5.39 -10.30 3.31
C PHE A 118 -6.59 -10.80 2.50
N MET A 119 -6.66 -10.46 1.20
CA MET A 119 -7.77 -10.87 0.33
C MET A 119 -7.84 -12.38 0.10
N ILE A 120 -6.70 -13.07 -0.04
CA ILE A 120 -6.66 -14.50 -0.36
C ILE A 120 -6.54 -15.40 0.88
N GLY A 121 -6.20 -14.82 2.03
CA GLY A 121 -6.01 -15.52 3.29
C GLY A 121 -4.78 -16.44 3.31
N LYS A 122 -4.52 -17.03 4.48
CA LYS A 122 -3.37 -17.92 4.71
C LYS A 122 -3.31 -19.08 3.72
N GLU A 123 -4.44 -19.75 3.48
CA GLU A 123 -4.52 -20.88 2.56
C GLU A 123 -4.16 -20.49 1.12
N GLY A 124 -4.63 -19.31 0.67
CA GLY A 124 -4.28 -18.76 -0.63
C GLY A 124 -2.78 -18.48 -0.77
N ILE A 125 -2.17 -17.91 0.27
CA ILE A 125 -0.71 -17.67 0.31
C ILE A 125 0.06 -19.00 0.29
N GLU A 126 -0.31 -19.96 1.14
CA GLU A 126 0.35 -21.27 1.18
C GLU A 126 0.26 -22.02 -0.15
N LYS A 127 -0.89 -21.94 -0.82
CA LYS A 127 -1.09 -22.50 -2.17
C LYS A 127 -0.22 -21.79 -3.20
N ALA A 128 -0.17 -20.46 -3.20
CA ALA A 128 0.61 -19.69 -4.17
C ALA A 128 2.11 -20.03 -4.14
N PHE A 129 2.66 -20.19 -2.92
CA PHE A 129 4.08 -20.49 -2.69
C PHE A 129 4.39 -21.98 -2.50
N ASN A 130 3.38 -22.86 -2.61
CA ASN A 130 3.50 -24.30 -2.41
C ASN A 130 4.25 -24.69 -1.12
N ARG A 131 3.92 -24.04 -0.01
CA ARG A 131 4.55 -24.28 1.30
C ARG A 131 3.63 -23.93 2.44
N LYS A 132 3.92 -24.45 3.63
CA LYS A 132 3.29 -24.01 4.87
C LYS A 132 4.05 -22.85 5.49
N PHE A 133 3.31 -21.93 6.13
CA PHE A 133 3.88 -20.80 6.84
C PHE A 133 3.64 -20.91 8.35
N SER A 134 4.68 -20.56 9.11
CA SER A 134 4.60 -20.42 10.57
C SER A 134 3.55 -19.36 10.93
N ASN A 135 2.79 -19.59 11.99
CA ASN A 135 1.94 -18.54 12.56
C ASN A 135 2.68 -17.62 13.54
N LYS A 136 3.96 -17.90 13.80
CA LYS A 136 4.83 -17.11 14.70
C LYS A 136 5.68 -16.12 13.93
N PHE A 137 5.86 -14.94 14.53
CA PHE A 137 6.75 -13.88 14.06
C PHE A 137 7.77 -13.54 15.15
N ASN A 138 9.03 -13.31 14.77
CA ASN A 138 10.09 -12.92 15.69
C ASN A 138 10.51 -11.47 15.39
N ILE A 139 9.99 -10.53 16.19
CA ILE A 139 10.30 -9.10 16.04
C ILE A 139 11.75 -8.76 16.46
N HIS A 140 12.38 -9.56 17.33
CA HIS A 140 13.78 -9.35 17.76
C HIS A 140 14.80 -9.47 16.62
N ARG A 141 14.39 -9.95 15.44
CA ARG A 141 15.21 -9.84 14.23
C ARG A 141 15.50 -8.39 13.81
N THR A 142 14.59 -7.46 14.11
CA THR A 142 14.70 -6.05 13.67
C THR A 142 14.46 -5.03 14.79
N ARG A 143 13.79 -5.40 15.90
CA ARG A 143 13.53 -4.53 17.06
C ARG A 143 13.66 -5.29 18.37
N GLN A 144 14.44 -4.75 19.31
CA GLN A 144 14.70 -5.37 20.61
C GLN A 144 13.70 -4.89 21.68
N ASN A 145 13.80 -5.41 22.90
CA ASN A 145 13.04 -4.99 24.08
C ASN A 145 11.52 -5.27 24.05
N PHE A 146 11.07 -6.17 23.16
CA PHE A 146 9.73 -6.75 23.24
C PHE A 146 9.67 -7.96 24.20
N PRO A 147 8.54 -8.19 24.90
CA PRO A 147 8.36 -9.36 25.77
C PRO A 147 8.41 -10.68 24.99
N ASN A 148 8.35 -11.81 25.70
CA ASN A 148 8.32 -13.17 25.13
C ASN A 148 9.51 -13.47 24.19
N ASN A 149 10.68 -12.89 24.49
CA ASN A 149 11.87 -12.99 23.64
C ASN A 149 11.60 -12.59 22.17
N GLY A 150 10.70 -11.61 21.98
CA GLY A 150 10.35 -11.10 20.65
C GLY A 150 9.46 -12.01 19.82
N ILE A 151 8.96 -13.12 20.36
CA ILE A 151 8.11 -14.06 19.61
C ILE A 151 6.63 -13.79 19.93
N ASP A 152 5.82 -13.57 18.89
CA ASP A 152 4.35 -13.49 18.97
C ASP A 152 3.71 -14.34 17.87
N THR A 153 2.38 -14.51 17.91
CA THR A 153 1.61 -15.16 16.83
C THR A 153 0.75 -14.17 16.06
N PHE A 154 0.45 -14.46 14.79
CA PHE A 154 -0.43 -13.61 13.99
C PHE A 154 -1.83 -13.49 14.59
N GLU A 155 -2.36 -14.53 15.23
CA GLU A 155 -3.66 -14.48 15.91
C GLU A 155 -3.64 -13.54 17.11
N ASN A 156 -2.57 -13.55 17.91
CA ASN A 156 -2.42 -12.64 19.05
C ASN A 156 -2.20 -11.19 18.58
N MET A 157 -1.41 -10.99 17.53
CA MET A 157 -1.22 -9.66 16.92
C MET A 157 -2.54 -9.12 16.36
N ALA A 158 -3.34 -9.94 15.69
CA ALA A 158 -4.67 -9.56 15.19
C ALA A 158 -5.63 -9.20 16.34
N LYS A 159 -5.67 -9.99 17.41
CA LYS A 159 -6.47 -9.67 18.61
C LYS A 159 -6.10 -8.33 19.23
N LYS A 160 -4.79 -8.05 19.37
CA LYS A 160 -4.30 -6.75 19.85
C LYS A 160 -4.72 -5.62 18.91
N GLY A 161 -4.62 -5.84 17.59
CA GLY A 161 -5.08 -4.89 16.57
C GLY A 161 -6.57 -4.57 16.70
N MET A 162 -7.42 -5.57 16.86
CA MET A 162 -8.87 -5.39 17.09
C MET A 162 -9.14 -4.56 18.34
N PHE A 163 -8.46 -4.87 19.46
CA PHE A 163 -8.59 -4.10 20.70
C PHE A 163 -8.18 -2.62 20.53
N ILE A 164 -7.13 -2.36 19.74
CA ILE A 164 -6.71 -0.99 19.44
C ILE A 164 -7.80 -0.28 18.62
N ILE A 165 -8.38 -0.94 17.62
CA ILE A 165 -9.47 -0.36 16.81
C ILE A 165 -10.68 -0.05 17.69
N ASP A 166 -11.08 -0.97 18.56
CA ASP A 166 -12.21 -0.76 19.50
C ASP A 166 -12.00 0.51 20.32
N ARG A 167 -10.78 0.67 20.88
CA ARG A 167 -10.41 1.87 21.64
C ARG A 167 -10.43 3.14 20.81
N VAL A 168 -9.89 3.12 19.58
CA VAL A 168 -9.93 4.29 18.70
C VAL A 168 -11.37 4.69 18.41
N VAL A 169 -12.24 3.73 18.08
CA VAL A 169 -13.66 3.99 17.80
C VAL A 169 -14.34 4.61 19.02
N GLN A 170 -14.12 4.09 20.22
CA GLN A 170 -14.81 4.57 21.43
C GLN A 170 -14.20 5.86 22.00
N GLU A 171 -12.88 5.90 22.19
CA GLU A 171 -12.16 6.93 22.94
C GLU A 171 -11.83 8.15 22.07
N GLU A 172 -11.45 7.95 20.80
CA GLU A 172 -10.99 9.04 19.93
C GLU A 172 -12.09 9.55 18.99
N MET A 173 -12.96 8.65 18.52
CA MET A 173 -13.99 9.00 17.54
C MET A 173 -15.35 9.29 18.18
N GLY A 174 -15.56 8.94 19.45
CA GLY A 174 -16.87 9.04 20.11
C GLY A 174 -17.92 8.08 19.55
N GLY A 175 -17.47 7.00 18.92
CA GLY A 175 -18.29 5.93 18.37
C GLY A 175 -18.65 4.83 19.37
N GLY A 176 -19.15 3.71 18.85
CA GLY A 176 -19.54 2.56 19.67
C GLY A 176 -19.04 1.23 19.11
N VAL A 177 -18.84 0.25 19.98
CA VAL A 177 -18.47 -1.13 19.63
C VAL A 177 -19.58 -2.06 20.10
N ASN A 178 -20.10 -2.90 19.21
CA ASN A 178 -21.03 -3.98 19.56
C ASN A 178 -20.40 -5.33 19.25
N LEU A 179 -19.88 -5.98 20.28
CA LEU A 179 -19.19 -7.27 20.19
C LEU A 179 -20.14 -8.44 19.87
N LYS A 180 -21.44 -8.30 20.16
CA LYS A 180 -22.42 -9.35 19.87
C LYS A 180 -22.75 -9.41 18.39
N ASP A 181 -22.95 -8.25 17.79
CA ASP A 181 -23.29 -8.11 16.36
C ASP A 181 -22.03 -7.97 15.48
N ASN A 182 -20.84 -7.88 16.10
CA ASN A 182 -19.54 -7.75 15.45
C ASN A 182 -19.46 -6.52 14.52
N VAL A 183 -19.86 -5.36 15.03
CA VAL A 183 -19.89 -4.09 14.29
C VAL A 183 -19.31 -2.93 15.08
N TRP A 184 -18.74 -1.98 14.34
CA TRP A 184 -18.37 -0.66 14.82
C TRP A 184 -19.38 0.39 14.36
N TYR A 185 -19.81 1.26 15.26
CA TYR A 185 -20.57 2.46 14.96
C TYR A 185 -19.58 3.63 14.85
N ILE A 186 -19.23 3.98 13.62
CA ILE A 186 -18.31 5.07 13.33
C ILE A 186 -19.13 6.36 13.09
N PRO A 187 -18.95 7.41 13.91
CA PRO A 187 -19.65 8.66 13.69
C PRO A 187 -19.23 9.28 12.37
N GLN A 188 -20.20 9.71 11.56
CA GLN A 188 -19.89 10.50 10.38
C GLN A 188 -19.42 11.88 10.83
N LYS A 189 -18.17 12.25 10.55
CA LYS A 189 -17.79 13.66 10.57
C LYS A 189 -18.65 14.37 9.53
N SER A 190 -19.38 15.41 9.94
CA SER A 190 -19.86 16.40 8.98
C SER A 190 -18.62 16.93 8.26
N LEU A 191 -18.48 16.61 6.98
CA LEU A 191 -17.52 17.26 6.11
C LEU A 191 -17.99 18.72 5.98
N ASN A 192 -17.59 19.56 6.95
CA ASN A 192 -17.65 20.99 6.74
C ASN A 192 -16.61 21.27 5.65
N ASN A 193 -17.07 21.42 4.42
CA ASN A 193 -16.32 21.96 3.30
C ASN A 193 -15.98 23.44 3.55
N ASN A 194 -15.23 23.73 4.61
CA ASN A 194 -14.71 25.04 4.95
C ASN A 194 -13.42 24.83 5.73
N THR A 195 -12.32 24.68 5.01
CA THR A 195 -11.22 25.67 4.92
C THR A 195 -10.10 25.02 4.12
N ALA A 196 -9.97 25.46 2.86
CA ALA A 196 -8.64 25.72 2.37
C ALA A 196 -8.10 26.84 3.26
N ASP A 197 -7.00 26.60 3.97
CA ASP A 197 -6.00 27.59 4.33
C ASP A 197 -4.78 26.86 4.94
N ASP A 198 -3.62 27.29 4.43
CA ASP A 198 -2.21 27.00 4.74
C ASP A 198 -1.55 25.69 4.26
#